data_AF-A0A926XA10-F1
#
_entry.id   AF-A0A926XA10-F1
#
_cell.length_a   1.000
_cell.length_b   1.000
_cell.length_c   1.000
_cell.angle_alpha   90.00
_cell.angle_beta   90.00
_cell.angle_gamma   90.00
#
_symmetry.space_group_name_H-M   'P 1'
#
loop_
_entity.id
_entity.type
_entity.pdbx_description
1 polymer ?
#
loop_
_entity_poly.entity_id
_entity_poly.type
_entity_poly.pdbx_seq_one_letter_code
_entity_poly.pdbx_strand_id
1 'polypeptide(L)'
;MTDSSKEIIVVQIPPSTKSLGFWSAILATVFSFMYVIGQVAEWLGLLGSQGGPASSSTTLGLVILLTPSFFLGSSFLLLVVSIHQLALPDRRIWSHTAVAFATIYATLTSLVYFVQLTLITPRIAHGQVEGIEVFLFVPFDSFLYAVDILGYSFMSVATLFAAQVFIGGGLYQVVRLFLLANGLLLPFIALQMYFHPLIWVAALWAVTFPGSTWALAVLFQRAVIVSTVPSNSSDEM
;
A
#
# COMPACT_ATOMS: atom_id res chain seq x y z
N MET A 1 12.45 -13.98 -43.48
CA MET A 1 11.31 -13.28 -42.83
C MET A 1 11.66 -13.20 -41.36
N THR A 2 11.79 -11.98 -40.87
CA THR A 2 12.55 -11.55 -39.70
C THR A 2 12.14 -12.25 -38.40
N ASP A 3 13.11 -12.92 -37.79
CA ASP A 3 13.11 -13.32 -36.38
C ASP A 3 13.08 -12.04 -35.53
N SER A 4 11.88 -11.66 -35.08
CA SER A 4 11.71 -10.62 -34.06
C SER A 4 12.06 -11.27 -32.73
N SER A 5 13.37 -11.34 -32.48
CA SER A 5 13.91 -11.59 -31.16
C SER A 5 13.26 -10.55 -30.24
N LYS A 6 12.36 -11.01 -29.37
CA LYS A 6 11.85 -10.18 -28.28
C LYS A 6 13.09 -9.73 -27.51
N GLU A 7 13.51 -8.48 -27.69
CA GLU A 7 14.45 -7.84 -26.78
C GLU A 7 13.79 -7.92 -25.40
N ILE A 8 14.25 -8.89 -24.61
CA ILE A 8 13.94 -8.93 -23.20
C ILE A 8 14.67 -7.72 -22.66
N ILE A 9 13.95 -6.62 -22.48
CA ILE A 9 14.48 -5.45 -21.76
C ILE A 9 14.70 -5.93 -20.32
N VAL A 10 15.90 -6.43 -20.08
CA VAL A 10 16.36 -6.84 -18.77
C VAL A 10 16.67 -5.55 -18.03
N VAL A 11 15.75 -5.14 -17.16
CA VAL A 11 15.93 -3.97 -16.31
C VAL A 11 17.05 -4.27 -15.32
N GLN A 12 18.20 -3.68 -15.62
CA GLN A 12 19.46 -3.71 -14.91
C GLN A 12 19.35 -2.73 -13.73
N ILE A 13 19.25 -3.24 -12.48
CA ILE A 13 19.05 -2.41 -11.28
C ILE A 13 20.13 -2.62 -10.22
N PRO A 14 20.40 -1.60 -9.38
CA PRO A 14 21.29 -1.75 -8.24
C PRO A 14 20.81 -2.86 -7.29
N PRO A 15 21.74 -3.60 -6.62
CA PRO A 15 21.38 -4.65 -5.67
C PRO A 15 20.49 -4.15 -4.53
N SER A 16 20.73 -2.94 -4.05
CA SER A 16 19.95 -2.31 -2.98
C SER A 16 18.50 -2.04 -3.41
N THR A 17 18.29 -1.54 -4.63
CA THR A 17 16.97 -1.33 -5.22
C THR A 17 16.20 -2.65 -5.35
N LYS A 18 16.87 -3.71 -5.84
CA LYS A 18 16.25 -5.03 -5.96
C LYS A 18 15.81 -5.57 -4.60
N SER A 19 16.71 -5.54 -3.62
CA SER A 19 16.45 -6.06 -2.28
C SER A 19 15.34 -5.28 -1.58
N LEU A 20 15.44 -3.95 -1.57
CA LEU A 20 14.44 -3.08 -0.95
C LEU A 20 13.07 -3.23 -1.61
N GLY A 21 13.02 -3.24 -2.94
CA GLY A 21 11.77 -3.40 -3.69
C GLY A 21 11.12 -4.77 -3.46
N PHE A 22 11.92 -5.83 -3.41
CA PHE A 22 11.42 -7.18 -3.13
C PHE A 22 10.84 -7.29 -1.71
N TRP A 23 11.62 -6.91 -0.69
CA TRP A 23 11.18 -7.06 0.71
C TRP A 23 10.03 -6.14 1.07
N SER A 24 10.04 -4.89 0.60
CA SER A 24 8.91 -3.99 0.80
C SER A 24 7.62 -4.50 0.14
N ALA A 25 7.71 -5.09 -1.06
CA ALA A 25 6.58 -5.74 -1.73
C ALA A 25 6.05 -6.96 -0.96
N ILE A 26 6.93 -7.82 -0.44
CA ILE A 26 6.54 -8.98 0.38
C ILE A 26 5.87 -8.52 1.67
N LEU A 27 6.48 -7.57 2.40
CA LEU A 27 5.92 -7.04 3.64
C LEU A 27 4.56 -6.39 3.42
N ALA A 28 4.42 -5.55 2.40
CA ALA A 28 3.13 -4.94 2.04
C ALA A 28 2.06 -6.00 1.70
N THR A 29 2.46 -7.10 1.04
CA THR A 29 1.55 -8.21 0.75
C THR A 29 1.14 -8.94 2.03
N VAL A 30 2.08 -9.27 2.91
CA VAL A 30 1.80 -9.96 4.18
C VAL A 30 0.89 -9.11 5.07
N PHE A 31 1.22 -7.84 5.27
CA PHE A 31 0.41 -6.95 6.11
C PHE A 31 -0.98 -6.71 5.53
N SER A 32 -1.11 -6.58 4.21
CA SER A 32 -2.43 -6.44 3.59
C SER A 32 -3.28 -7.70 3.74
N PHE A 33 -2.69 -8.90 3.60
CA PHE A 33 -3.41 -10.15 3.89
C PHE A 33 -3.82 -10.26 5.36
N MET A 34 -2.92 -9.93 6.29
CA MET A 34 -3.25 -9.92 7.72
C MET A 34 -4.43 -8.99 8.03
N TYR A 35 -4.40 -7.77 7.47
CA TYR A 35 -5.51 -6.83 7.59
C TYR A 35 -6.79 -7.38 6.95
N VAL A 36 -6.75 -7.92 5.73
CA VAL A 36 -7.94 -8.46 5.03
C VAL A 36 -8.57 -9.61 5.84
N ILE A 37 -7.77 -10.53 6.36
CA ILE A 37 -8.25 -11.62 7.21
C ILE A 37 -8.92 -11.06 8.47
N GLY A 38 -8.27 -10.10 9.14
CA GLY A 38 -8.83 -9.40 10.29
C GLY A 38 -10.13 -8.68 9.96
N GLN A 39 -10.20 -7.99 8.82
CA GLN A 39 -11.35 -7.19 8.41
C GLN A 39 -12.55 -8.06 8.05
N VAL A 40 -12.32 -9.21 7.42
CA VAL A 40 -13.36 -10.21 7.18
C VAL A 40 -13.85 -10.80 8.50
N ALA A 41 -12.94 -11.13 9.42
CA ALA A 41 -13.33 -11.63 10.74
C ALA A 41 -14.15 -10.60 11.53
N GLU A 42 -13.76 -9.32 11.46
CA GLU A 42 -14.49 -8.19 12.04
C GLU A 42 -15.89 -8.06 11.44
N TRP A 43 -16.02 -8.09 10.11
CA TRP A 43 -17.33 -7.99 9.44
C TRP A 43 -18.24 -9.19 9.70
N LEU A 44 -17.67 -10.36 10.00
CA LEU A 44 -18.42 -11.53 10.43
C LEU A 44 -18.76 -11.51 11.93
N GLY A 45 -18.32 -10.48 12.68
CA GLY A 45 -18.52 -10.37 14.13
C GLY A 45 -17.64 -11.31 14.96
N LEU A 46 -16.66 -11.99 14.34
CA LEU A 46 -15.80 -12.98 15.02
C LEU A 46 -14.84 -12.34 16.03
N LEU A 47 -14.61 -11.03 15.93
CA LEU A 47 -13.80 -10.25 16.86
C LEU A 47 -14.63 -9.53 17.95
N GLY A 48 -15.92 -9.89 18.06
CA GLY A 48 -16.83 -9.45 19.12
C GLY A 48 -17.63 -8.19 18.81
N SER A 49 -17.53 -7.62 17.61
CA SER A 49 -18.41 -6.54 17.16
C SER A 49 -19.75 -7.07 16.64
N GLN A 50 -20.66 -6.16 16.30
CA GLN A 50 -21.97 -6.49 15.73
C GLN A 50 -21.88 -7.01 14.27
N GLY A 51 -20.68 -7.05 13.68
CA GLY A 51 -20.48 -7.43 12.29
C GLY A 51 -20.93 -6.36 11.28
N GLY A 52 -20.55 -6.54 10.03
CA GLY A 52 -20.78 -5.59 8.95
C GLY A 52 -19.83 -4.38 8.93
N PRO A 53 -19.85 -3.60 7.84
CA PRO A 53 -18.89 -2.53 7.59
C PRO A 53 -19.08 -1.26 8.44
N ALA A 54 -20.27 -1.06 9.01
CA ALA A 54 -20.62 0.14 9.77
C ALA A 54 -20.49 -0.05 11.29
N SER A 55 -20.20 -1.27 11.75
CA SER A 55 -20.11 -1.57 13.17
C SER A 55 -18.76 -1.13 13.74
N SER A 56 -18.79 -0.46 14.90
CA SER A 56 -17.58 -0.13 15.63
C SER A 56 -16.86 -1.39 16.11
N SER A 57 -15.54 -1.40 15.95
CA SER A 57 -14.71 -2.50 16.40
C SER A 57 -14.47 -2.49 17.90
N THR A 58 -14.27 -3.68 18.46
CA THR A 58 -13.80 -3.83 19.83
C THR A 58 -12.35 -3.36 19.95
N THR A 59 -11.87 -3.15 21.19
CA THR A 59 -10.45 -2.88 21.47
C THR A 59 -9.53 -3.91 20.80
N LEU A 60 -9.90 -5.20 20.87
CA LEU A 60 -9.15 -6.28 20.24
C LEU A 60 -9.22 -6.20 18.71
N GLY A 61 -10.39 -5.92 18.15
CA GLY A 61 -10.57 -5.70 16.71
C GLY A 61 -9.67 -4.57 16.20
N LEU A 62 -9.65 -3.42 16.90
CA LEU A 62 -8.77 -2.30 16.57
C LEU A 62 -7.29 -2.70 16.60
N VAL A 63 -6.83 -3.43 17.61
CA VAL A 63 -5.42 -3.89 17.65
C VAL A 63 -5.10 -4.80 16.46
N ILE A 64 -5.96 -5.76 16.15
CA ILE A 64 -5.75 -6.72 15.07
C ILE A 64 -5.75 -6.03 13.70
N LEU A 65 -6.62 -5.04 13.49
CA LEU A 65 -6.75 -4.35 12.21
C LEU A 65 -5.68 -3.28 12.00
N LEU A 66 -5.42 -2.46 13.02
CA LEU A 66 -4.57 -1.27 12.85
C LEU A 66 -3.08 -1.60 12.94
N THR A 67 -2.68 -2.65 13.66
CA THR A 67 -1.27 -3.05 13.77
C THR A 67 -0.63 -3.42 12.42
N PRO A 68 -1.17 -4.36 11.61
CA PRO A 68 -0.61 -4.63 10.29
C PRO A 68 -0.70 -3.41 9.37
N SER A 69 -1.78 -2.63 9.46
CA SER A 69 -1.98 -1.43 8.65
C SER A 69 -0.93 -0.35 8.92
N PHE A 70 -0.46 -0.23 10.16
CA PHE A 70 0.66 0.65 10.53
C PHE A 70 1.95 0.29 9.81
N PHE A 71 2.31 -1.00 9.77
CA PHE A 71 3.52 -1.43 9.07
C PHE A 71 3.36 -1.45 7.55
N LEU A 72 2.12 -1.59 7.05
CA LEU A 72 1.79 -1.49 5.63
C LEU A 72 2.15 -0.11 5.07
N GLY A 73 1.90 0.97 5.82
CA GLY A 73 2.22 2.35 5.43
C GLY A 73 3.67 2.53 4.95
N SER A 74 4.62 2.20 5.83
CA SER A 74 6.06 2.27 5.53
C SER A 74 6.49 1.29 4.44
N SER A 75 5.92 0.08 4.43
CA SER A 75 6.22 -0.92 3.40
C SER A 75 5.81 -0.44 2.00
N PHE A 76 4.63 0.16 1.88
CA PHE A 76 4.14 0.73 0.63
C PHE A 76 5.00 1.92 0.16
N LEU A 77 5.38 2.83 1.06
CA LEU A 77 6.25 3.95 0.70
C LEU A 77 7.60 3.46 0.14
N LEU A 78 8.26 2.53 0.83
CA LEU A 78 9.53 1.96 0.37
C LEU A 78 9.37 1.26 -0.98
N LEU A 79 8.26 0.55 -1.18
CA LEU A 79 7.94 -0.07 -2.46
C LEU A 79 7.82 0.97 -3.59
N VAL A 80 7.09 2.06 -3.38
CA VAL A 80 6.92 3.12 -4.39
C VAL A 80 8.24 3.85 -4.67
N VAL A 81 9.10 4.03 -3.66
CA VAL A 81 10.48 4.52 -3.86
C VAL A 81 11.29 3.56 -4.73
N SER A 82 11.17 2.25 -4.52
CA SER A 82 11.82 1.25 -5.39
C SER A 82 11.24 1.25 -6.81
N ILE A 83 9.93 1.47 -6.99
CA ILE A 83 9.32 1.65 -8.31
C ILE A 83 9.89 2.89 -9.02
N HIS A 84 10.14 3.99 -8.30
CA HIS A 84 10.76 5.17 -8.89
C HIS A 84 12.14 4.88 -9.47
N GLN A 85 12.92 4.00 -8.85
CA GLN A 85 14.22 3.56 -9.36
C GLN A 85 14.11 2.71 -10.65
N LEU A 86 12.95 2.12 -10.93
CA LEU A 86 12.68 1.41 -12.19
C LEU A 86 12.25 2.34 -13.33
N ALA A 87 11.93 3.61 -13.03
CA ALA A 87 11.33 4.50 -14.01
C ALA A 87 12.34 4.97 -15.06
N LEU A 88 11.96 4.82 -16.33
CA LEU A 88 12.66 5.43 -17.47
C LEU A 88 12.68 6.96 -17.31
N PRO A 89 13.69 7.67 -17.86
CA PRO A 89 13.85 9.11 -17.68
C PRO A 89 12.61 9.93 -18.03
N ASP A 90 11.91 9.59 -19.10
CA ASP A 90 10.68 10.23 -19.58
C ASP A 90 9.45 9.97 -18.69
N ARG A 91 9.52 8.99 -17.79
CA ARG A 91 8.43 8.60 -16.87
C ARG A 91 8.67 8.95 -15.42
N ARG A 92 9.82 9.54 -15.11
CA ARG A 92 10.18 9.92 -13.73
C ARG A 92 9.19 10.88 -13.09
N ILE A 93 8.53 11.73 -13.87
CA ILE A 93 7.49 12.62 -13.33
C ILE A 93 6.37 11.82 -12.66
N TRP A 94 5.87 10.78 -13.33
CA TRP A 94 4.79 9.95 -12.81
C TRP A 94 5.21 9.19 -11.55
N SER A 95 6.39 8.56 -11.56
CA SER A 95 6.87 7.85 -10.37
C SER A 95 7.19 8.78 -9.21
N HIS A 96 7.72 9.97 -9.47
CA HIS A 96 7.98 10.96 -8.43
C HIS A 96 6.68 11.49 -7.81
N THR A 97 5.68 11.76 -8.63
CA THR A 97 4.32 12.08 -8.15
C THR A 97 3.74 10.93 -7.31
N ALA A 98 3.94 9.67 -7.72
CA ALA A 98 3.54 8.52 -6.93
C ALA A 98 4.22 8.49 -5.55
N VAL A 99 5.52 8.77 -5.47
CA VAL A 99 6.27 8.86 -4.20
C VAL A 99 5.72 9.96 -3.30
N ALA A 100 5.39 11.13 -3.86
CA ALA A 100 4.82 12.23 -3.09
C ALA A 100 3.49 11.83 -2.42
N PHE A 101 2.57 11.24 -3.18
CA PHE A 101 1.29 10.78 -2.63
C PHE A 101 1.43 9.58 -1.68
N ALA A 102 2.35 8.66 -1.95
CA ALA A 102 2.66 7.55 -1.03
C ALA A 102 3.20 8.06 0.30
N THR A 103 3.99 9.15 0.29
CA THR A 103 4.49 9.81 1.51
C THR A 103 3.34 10.40 2.32
N ILE A 104 2.40 11.09 1.66
CA ILE A 104 1.21 11.66 2.33
C ILE A 104 0.38 10.53 2.95
N TYR A 105 0.08 9.48 2.18
CA TYR A 105 -0.61 8.29 2.67
C TYR A 105 0.06 7.73 3.92
N ALA A 106 1.35 7.39 3.83
CA ALA A 106 2.09 6.77 4.93
C ALA A 106 2.11 7.66 6.18
N THR A 107 2.18 8.98 6.00
CA THR A 107 2.15 9.95 7.10
C THR A 107 0.80 9.97 7.80
N LEU A 108 -0.29 10.10 7.03
CA LEU A 108 -1.65 10.19 7.59
C LEU A 108 -2.05 8.90 8.31
N THR A 109 -1.85 7.75 7.67
CA THR A 109 -2.24 6.46 8.26
C THR A 109 -1.35 6.07 9.44
N SER A 110 -0.04 6.36 9.39
CA SER A 110 0.84 6.15 10.55
C SER A 110 0.39 6.98 11.75
N LEU A 111 0.00 8.24 11.54
CA LEU A 111 -0.52 9.10 12.61
C LEU A 111 -1.78 8.49 13.22
N VAL A 112 -2.77 8.15 12.38
CA VAL A 112 -4.04 7.56 12.82
C VAL A 112 -3.78 6.29 13.63
N TYR A 113 -3.05 5.32 13.07
CA TYR A 113 -2.88 4.02 13.71
C TYR A 113 -1.98 4.09 14.94
N PHE A 114 -0.93 4.91 14.94
CA PHE A 114 -0.09 5.07 16.12
C PHE A 114 -0.87 5.68 17.27
N VAL A 115 -1.65 6.75 17.03
CA VAL A 115 -2.51 7.37 18.05
C VAL A 115 -3.55 6.36 18.56
N GLN A 116 -4.21 5.63 17.65
CA GLN A 116 -5.19 4.61 18.02
C GLN A 116 -4.58 3.53 18.92
N LEU A 117 -3.45 2.96 18.53
CA LEU A 117 -2.83 1.83 19.23
C LEU A 117 -2.20 2.24 20.57
N THR A 118 -1.61 3.43 20.65
CA THR A 118 -0.79 3.83 21.81
C THR A 118 -1.54 4.66 22.84
N LEU A 119 -2.58 5.41 22.43
CA LEU A 119 -3.29 6.34 23.31
C LEU A 119 -4.77 5.98 23.47
N ILE A 120 -5.48 5.79 22.36
CA ILE A 120 -6.95 5.68 22.39
C ILE A 120 -7.39 4.30 22.85
N THR A 121 -6.86 3.24 22.23
CA THR A 121 -7.24 1.84 22.53
C THR A 121 -6.97 1.46 23.99
N PRO A 122 -5.81 1.80 24.61
CA PRO A 122 -5.59 1.55 26.03
C PRO A 122 -6.55 2.30 26.94
N ARG A 123 -6.94 3.53 26.58
CA ARG A 123 -7.92 4.31 27.36
C ARG A 123 -9.32 3.73 27.30
N ILE A 124 -9.76 3.30 26.12
CA ILE A 124 -11.03 2.57 25.95
C ILE A 124 -11.03 1.31 26.83
N ALA A 125 -9.94 0.55 26.84
CA ALA A 125 -9.80 -0.66 27.66
C ALA A 125 -9.94 -0.39 29.17
N HIS A 126 -9.56 0.81 29.63
CA HIS A 126 -9.73 1.24 31.02
C HIS A 126 -11.04 2.00 31.29
N GLY A 127 -11.94 2.09 30.31
CA GLY A 127 -13.20 2.84 30.43
C GLY A 127 -13.03 4.37 30.47
N GLN A 128 -11.88 4.90 30.05
CA GLN A 128 -11.52 6.31 30.13
C GLN A 128 -11.76 7.03 28.79
N VAL A 129 -13.04 7.26 28.46
CA VAL A 129 -13.42 7.84 27.15
C VAL A 129 -13.62 9.37 27.22
N GLU A 130 -13.83 9.91 28.42
CA GLU A 130 -14.02 11.35 28.63
C GLU A 130 -12.83 12.17 28.12
N GLY A 131 -13.08 13.12 27.24
CA GLY A 131 -12.08 14.03 26.67
C GLY A 131 -11.29 13.48 25.49
N ILE A 132 -11.60 12.29 24.99
CA ILE A 132 -10.98 11.69 23.78
C ILE A 132 -11.99 11.32 22.70
N GLU A 133 -13.25 11.74 22.82
CA GLU A 133 -14.38 11.33 21.98
C GLU A 133 -14.12 11.61 20.50
N VAL A 134 -13.53 12.77 20.17
CA VAL A 134 -13.18 13.16 18.80
C VAL A 134 -12.14 12.23 18.15
N PHE A 135 -11.36 11.53 18.97
CA PHE A 135 -10.32 10.59 18.52
C PHE A 135 -10.80 9.14 18.53
N LEU A 136 -12.07 8.85 18.77
CA LEU A 136 -12.58 7.49 18.58
C LEU A 136 -12.53 7.10 17.10
N PHE A 137 -12.30 5.82 16.83
CA PHE A 137 -12.27 5.28 15.47
C PHE A 137 -13.63 4.66 15.13
N VAL A 138 -14.57 5.49 14.71
CA VAL A 138 -15.94 5.08 14.37
C VAL A 138 -16.07 5.08 12.84
N PRO A 139 -16.41 3.92 12.23
CA PRO A 139 -16.61 3.85 10.79
C PRO A 139 -17.65 4.87 10.34
N PHE A 140 -17.33 5.60 9.27
CA PHE A 140 -18.18 6.60 8.64
C PHE A 140 -18.52 7.86 9.43
N ASP A 141 -18.11 7.97 10.70
CA ASP A 141 -18.60 9.06 11.57
C ASP A 141 -17.54 9.66 12.52
N SER A 142 -16.25 9.35 12.34
CA SER A 142 -15.20 9.95 13.16
C SER A 142 -14.13 10.70 12.37
N PHE A 143 -13.51 11.67 13.06
CA PHE A 143 -12.41 12.46 12.51
C PHE A 143 -11.24 11.58 12.06
N LEU A 144 -10.80 10.64 12.90
CA LEU A 144 -9.67 9.78 12.55
C LEU A 144 -10.01 8.76 11.46
N TYR A 145 -11.27 8.31 11.35
CA TYR A 145 -11.71 7.52 10.21
C TYR A 145 -11.73 8.36 8.92
N ALA A 146 -12.18 9.61 8.96
CA ALA A 146 -12.15 10.51 7.80
C ALA A 146 -10.71 10.76 7.30
N VAL A 147 -9.76 10.96 8.22
CA VAL A 147 -8.33 11.10 7.89
C VAL A 147 -7.78 9.80 7.29
N ASP A 148 -8.18 8.65 7.81
CA ASP A 148 -7.78 7.35 7.28
C ASP A 148 -8.26 7.14 5.83
N ILE A 149 -9.53 7.47 5.55
CA ILE A 149 -10.10 7.44 4.19
C ILE A 149 -9.36 8.39 3.25
N LEU A 150 -8.99 9.58 3.71
CA LEU A 150 -8.17 10.51 2.92
C LEU A 150 -6.78 9.91 2.63
N GLY A 151 -6.17 9.25 3.62
CA GLY A 151 -4.94 8.50 3.45
C GLY A 151 -5.06 7.46 2.32
N TYR A 152 -6.01 6.53 2.43
CA TYR A 152 -6.23 5.50 1.40
C TYR A 152 -6.58 6.09 0.02
N SER A 153 -7.25 7.23 -0.02
CA SER A 153 -7.48 7.95 -1.28
C SER A 153 -6.16 8.37 -1.92
N PHE A 154 -5.19 8.88 -1.15
CA PHE A 154 -3.85 9.18 -1.64
C PHE A 154 -3.03 7.94 -2.02
N MET A 155 -3.24 6.79 -1.36
CA MET A 155 -2.70 5.51 -1.84
C MET A 155 -3.22 5.21 -3.26
N SER A 156 -4.53 5.32 -3.51
CA SER A 156 -5.09 5.11 -4.84
C SER A 156 -4.53 6.09 -5.88
N VAL A 157 -4.34 7.36 -5.51
CA VAL A 157 -3.64 8.33 -6.40
C VAL A 157 -2.21 7.87 -6.68
N ALA A 158 -1.47 7.45 -5.66
CA ALA A 158 -0.10 6.96 -5.82
C ALA A 158 -0.03 5.74 -6.75
N THR A 159 -0.97 4.78 -6.63
CA THR A 159 -1.00 3.60 -7.50
C THR A 159 -1.38 3.93 -8.95
N LEU A 160 -2.29 4.89 -9.20
CA LEU A 160 -2.58 5.39 -10.57
C LEU A 160 -1.33 5.94 -11.26
N PHE A 161 -0.54 6.74 -10.52
CA PHE A 161 0.70 7.32 -11.04
C PHE A 161 1.82 6.29 -11.18
N ALA A 162 1.98 5.39 -10.20
CA ALA A 162 2.94 4.30 -10.26
C ALA A 162 2.65 3.35 -11.44
N ALA A 163 1.39 3.14 -11.79
CA ALA A 163 1.01 2.32 -12.94
C ALA A 163 1.58 2.85 -14.27
N GLN A 164 1.78 4.17 -14.39
CA GLN A 164 2.37 4.76 -15.60
C GLN A 164 3.85 4.43 -15.76
N VAL A 165 4.53 3.89 -14.75
CA VAL A 165 5.94 3.47 -14.87
C VAL A 165 6.08 2.24 -15.76
N PHE A 166 5.10 1.34 -15.74
CA PHE A 166 5.21 0.04 -16.37
C PHE A 166 4.68 0.07 -17.80
N ILE A 167 5.54 -0.24 -18.78
CA ILE A 167 5.19 -0.39 -20.20
C ILE A 167 5.49 -1.82 -20.65
N GLY A 168 4.78 -2.27 -21.69
CA GLY A 168 5.03 -3.56 -22.33
C GLY A 168 4.01 -4.61 -21.92
N GLY A 169 4.36 -5.87 -22.19
CA GLY A 169 3.49 -7.03 -21.95
C GLY A 169 3.92 -7.88 -20.74
N GLY A 170 3.19 -8.97 -20.52
CA GLY A 170 3.53 -9.95 -19.50
C GLY A 170 3.41 -9.40 -18.09
N LEU A 171 4.44 -9.60 -17.26
CA LEU A 171 4.41 -9.22 -15.84
C LEU A 171 4.25 -7.69 -15.64
N TYR A 172 4.84 -6.87 -16.50
CA TYR A 172 4.68 -5.41 -16.46
C TYR A 172 3.22 -4.99 -16.67
N GLN A 173 2.52 -5.67 -17.59
CA GLN A 173 1.10 -5.43 -17.84
C GLN A 173 0.23 -5.86 -16.66
N VAL A 174 0.55 -7.00 -16.03
CA VAL A 174 -0.15 -7.49 -14.83
C VAL A 174 0.01 -6.50 -13.67
N VAL A 175 1.24 -6.07 -13.38
CA VAL A 175 1.53 -5.05 -12.36
C VAL A 175 0.75 -3.76 -12.65
N ARG A 176 0.81 -3.27 -13.89
CA ARG A 176 0.08 -2.07 -14.31
C ARG A 176 -1.42 -2.21 -14.10
N LEU A 177 -2.01 -3.34 -14.49
CA LEU A 177 -3.46 -3.55 -14.37
C LEU A 177 -3.90 -3.56 -12.91
N PHE A 178 -3.17 -4.24 -12.03
CA PHE A 178 -3.48 -4.25 -10.60
C PHE A 178 -3.35 -2.86 -9.97
N LEU A 179 -2.28 -2.11 -10.30
CA LEU A 179 -2.10 -0.74 -9.82
C LEU A 179 -3.20 0.19 -10.33
N LEU A 180 -3.60 0.09 -11.60
CA LEU A 180 -4.74 0.84 -12.15
C LEU A 180 -6.05 0.44 -11.47
N ALA A 181 -6.31 -0.85 -11.30
CA ALA A 181 -7.52 -1.34 -10.65
C ALA A 181 -7.63 -0.82 -9.21
N ASN A 182 -6.52 -0.83 -8.45
CA ASN A 182 -6.47 -0.26 -7.10
C ASN A 182 -6.65 1.27 -7.11
N GLY A 183 -6.01 1.93 -8.06
CA GLY A 183 -6.09 3.37 -8.22
C GLY A 183 -7.49 3.87 -8.61
N LEU A 184 -8.23 3.09 -9.40
CA LEU A 184 -9.61 3.38 -9.80
C LEU A 184 -10.63 3.14 -8.68
N LEU A 185 -10.21 2.61 -7.52
CA LEU A 185 -11.06 2.57 -6.32
C LEU A 185 -11.20 3.94 -5.64
N LEU A 186 -10.38 4.93 -6.03
CA LEU A 186 -10.36 6.28 -5.45
C LEU A 186 -11.76 6.88 -5.20
N PRO A 187 -12.68 6.98 -6.18
CA PRO A 187 -13.99 7.60 -5.93
C PRO A 187 -14.82 6.81 -4.92
N PHE A 188 -14.71 5.48 -4.91
CA PHE A 188 -15.42 4.62 -3.97
C PHE A 188 -14.87 4.76 -2.55
N ILE A 189 -13.55 4.92 -2.41
CA ILE A 189 -12.90 5.16 -1.13
C ILE A 189 -13.20 6.57 -0.63
N ALA A 190 -12.97 7.60 -1.45
CA ALA A 190 -13.06 9.00 -1.05
C ALA A 190 -14.49 9.44 -0.71
N LEU A 191 -15.49 8.89 -1.41
CA LEU A 191 -16.89 9.31 -1.24
C LEU A 191 -17.67 8.44 -0.25
N GLN A 192 -17.07 7.38 0.31
CA GLN A 192 -17.81 6.48 1.20
C GLN A 192 -18.28 7.11 2.51
N MET A 193 -17.68 8.23 2.95
CA MET A 193 -18.22 9.01 4.08
C MET A 193 -19.59 9.62 3.77
N TYR A 194 -19.87 9.92 2.50
CA TYR A 194 -21.16 10.48 2.07
C TYR A 194 -22.13 9.38 1.65
N PHE A 195 -21.62 8.31 1.05
CA PHE A 195 -22.43 7.18 0.59
C PHE A 195 -21.82 5.85 1.03
N HIS A 196 -22.20 5.40 2.24
CA HIS A 196 -21.62 4.22 2.88
C HIS A 196 -21.64 2.93 2.02
N PRO A 197 -22.65 2.66 1.18
CA PRO A 197 -22.65 1.47 0.32
C PRO A 197 -21.46 1.36 -0.64
N LEU A 198 -20.72 2.46 -0.90
CA LEU A 198 -19.49 2.41 -1.71
C LEU A 198 -18.41 1.51 -1.09
N ILE A 199 -18.47 1.23 0.21
CA ILE A 199 -17.57 0.29 0.91
C ILE A 199 -17.50 -1.07 0.21
N TRP A 200 -18.60 -1.54 -0.40
CA TRP A 200 -18.61 -2.85 -1.08
C TRP A 200 -17.76 -2.88 -2.34
N VAL A 201 -17.72 -1.77 -3.09
CA VAL A 201 -16.82 -1.64 -4.24
C VAL A 201 -15.41 -1.32 -3.77
N ALA A 202 -15.27 -0.46 -2.75
CA ALA A 202 -13.97 -0.17 -2.14
C ALA A 202 -13.30 -1.43 -1.57
N ALA A 203 -14.07 -2.42 -1.11
CA ALA A 203 -13.59 -3.71 -0.61
C ALA A 203 -12.85 -4.54 -1.68
N LEU A 204 -12.98 -4.22 -2.97
CA LEU A 204 -12.09 -4.77 -4.01
C LEU A 204 -10.61 -4.42 -3.76
N TRP A 205 -10.33 -3.46 -2.87
CA TRP A 205 -8.98 -3.23 -2.33
C TRP A 205 -8.35 -4.51 -1.78
N ALA A 206 -9.14 -5.39 -1.15
CA ALA A 206 -8.70 -6.67 -0.60
C ALA A 206 -8.11 -7.64 -1.64
N VAL A 207 -8.36 -7.40 -2.93
CA VAL A 207 -7.78 -8.17 -4.04
C VAL A 207 -6.78 -7.33 -4.82
N THR A 208 -7.14 -6.09 -5.15
CA THR A 208 -6.33 -5.23 -6.03
C THR A 208 -5.00 -4.83 -5.39
N PHE A 209 -4.99 -4.52 -4.09
CA PHE A 209 -3.76 -4.11 -3.41
C PHE A 209 -2.80 -5.29 -3.17
N PRO A 210 -3.21 -6.42 -2.55
CA PRO A 210 -2.31 -7.58 -2.42
C PRO A 210 -1.85 -8.13 -3.77
N GLY A 211 -2.72 -8.11 -4.79
CA GLY A 211 -2.37 -8.48 -6.15
C GLY A 211 -1.28 -7.58 -6.75
N SER A 212 -1.37 -6.27 -6.51
CA SER A 212 -0.36 -5.29 -6.94
C SER A 212 1.00 -5.58 -6.30
N THR A 213 1.03 -5.72 -4.97
CA THR A 213 2.27 -5.90 -4.20
C THR A 213 2.90 -7.27 -4.46
N TRP A 214 2.09 -8.32 -4.61
CA TRP A 214 2.57 -9.65 -4.98
C TRP A 214 3.20 -9.66 -6.39
N ALA A 215 2.52 -9.07 -7.38
CA ALA A 215 3.06 -8.98 -8.73
C ALA A 215 4.38 -8.20 -8.78
N LEU A 216 4.48 -7.12 -7.99
CA LEU A 216 5.71 -6.34 -7.82
C LEU A 216 6.82 -7.16 -7.14
N ALA A 217 6.51 -7.97 -6.13
CA ALA A 217 7.49 -8.85 -5.50
C ALA A 217 8.08 -9.83 -6.52
N VAL A 218 7.23 -10.47 -7.34
CA VAL A 218 7.69 -11.35 -8.43
C VAL A 218 8.53 -10.57 -9.45
N LEU A 219 8.18 -9.32 -9.75
CA LEU A 219 8.93 -8.48 -10.68
C LEU A 219 10.33 -8.17 -10.14
N PHE A 220 10.44 -7.72 -8.89
CA PHE A 220 11.74 -7.47 -8.26
C PHE A 220 12.58 -8.73 -8.10
N GLN A 221 11.97 -9.87 -7.80
CA GLN A 221 12.67 -11.16 -7.72
C GLN A 221 13.37 -11.51 -9.04
N ARG A 222 12.67 -11.28 -10.17
CA ARG A 222 13.14 -11.58 -11.53
C ARG A 222 14.05 -10.51 -12.14
N ALA A 223 14.20 -9.35 -11.50
CA ALA A 223 15.07 -8.28 -12.00
C ALA A 223 16.55 -8.69 -11.97
N VAL A 224 17.34 -8.26 -12.96
CA VAL A 224 18.77 -8.58 -13.05
C VAL A 224 19.58 -7.44 -12.42
N ILE A 225 20.60 -7.83 -11.66
CA ILE A 225 21.44 -6.90 -10.90
C ILE A 225 22.56 -6.36 -11.78
N VAL A 226 22.83 -5.06 -11.71
CA VAL A 226 24.08 -4.49 -12.22
C VAL A 226 25.14 -4.58 -11.13
N SER A 227 26.15 -5.42 -11.32
CA SER A 227 27.36 -5.36 -10.51
C SER A 227 28.34 -4.38 -11.15
N THR A 228 28.50 -3.19 -10.57
CA THR A 228 29.64 -2.33 -10.88
C THR A 228 30.86 -2.94 -10.21
N VAL A 229 31.67 -3.70 -10.97
CA VAL A 229 33.01 -4.07 -10.53
C VAL A 229 33.83 -2.78 -10.47
N PRO A 230 34.48 -2.42 -9.35
CA PRO A 230 35.42 -1.31 -9.34
C PRO A 230 36.50 -1.63 -10.36
N SER A 231 36.72 -0.76 -11.35
CA SER A 231 37.93 -0.86 -12.16
C SER A 231 39.10 -0.68 -11.20
N ASN A 232 39.81 -1.76 -10.87
CA ASN A 232 41.13 -1.66 -10.30
C ASN A 232 42.00 -0.97 -11.36
N SER A 233 42.06 0.36 -11.32
CA SER A 233 43.14 1.12 -11.92
C SER A 233 44.37 0.92 -11.04
N SER A 234 44.90 -0.29 -11.10
CA SER A 234 46.18 -0.69 -10.53
C SER A 234 46.81 -1.65 -11.53
N ASP A 235 47.14 -1.12 -12.70
CA ASP A 235 48.12 -1.64 -13.64
C ASP A 235 48.45 -0.51 -14.60
N GLU A 236 49.49 0.27 -14.27
CA GLU A 236 50.67 0.54 -15.10
C GLU A 236 51.40 1.82 -14.63
N MET A 237 52.51 1.56 -13.92
CA MET A 237 53.72 2.37 -13.66
C MET A 237 53.62 3.72 -12.95
#